data_AF-A0A6G8FUX0-F1
#
_entry.id   AF-A0A6G8FUX0-F1
#
_cell.length_a   1.000
_cell.length_b   1.000
_cell.length_c   1.000
_cell.angle_alpha   90.00
_cell.angle_beta   90.00
_cell.angle_gamma   90.00
#
_symmetry.space_group_name_H-M   'P 1'
#
loop_
_entity.id
_entity.type
_entity.pdbx_description
1 polymer ?
#
loop_
_entity_poly.entity_id
_entity_poly.type
_entity_poly.pdbx_seq_one_letter_code
_entity_poly.pdbx_strand_id
1 'polypeptide(L)'
;MPTDPTPLDHRSDAALARLARATRPDVARESLAVLARRDAGTLPALSRDLVLGHADERVRARAAVVLGRIPGRATQDALEAALGTDSPAVLRRVVGALGRVGDAGALEALDRLPLDPATPVGRDLRMARTLLSYRHGLEAALVEPLPTTSYAAERGRTIEWARGGSMPKRAIVASAERELPGLAVATSSVHPYVCSGHPGALALDAGLRGSAPETVLGAPRLLGAILRERVCSERYSLDAYLLADQRDGGRVWLVRPDGTLVHSGTTSVDGPVVSFVVDGSRAPYGSPVRVTGRYDTGTGRLVVDEALVASPSTRAVRATPPALRPVG
;
A
#
# COMPACT_ATOMS: atom_id res chain seq x y z
N MET A 1 -0.12 36.70 -22.53
CA MET A 1 -0.21 35.57 -23.47
C MET A 1 -1.67 35.16 -23.57
N PRO A 2 -2.24 34.94 -24.77
CA PRO A 2 -3.62 34.49 -24.87
C PRO A 2 -3.69 33.09 -24.24
N THR A 3 -4.54 32.93 -23.23
CA THR A 3 -4.88 31.62 -22.67
C THR A 3 -5.64 30.86 -23.74
N ASP A 4 -4.95 29.94 -24.42
CA ASP A 4 -5.58 28.91 -25.24
C ASP A 4 -6.76 28.32 -24.43
N PRO A 5 -8.02 28.48 -24.89
CA PRO A 5 -9.20 28.08 -24.12
C PRO A 5 -9.44 26.57 -24.12
N THR A 6 -8.61 25.80 -24.85
CA THR A 6 -8.78 24.36 -24.96
C THR A 6 -8.70 23.69 -23.58
N PRO A 7 -9.73 22.94 -23.14
CA PRO A 7 -9.70 22.18 -21.90
C PRO A 7 -8.49 21.24 -21.85
N LEU A 8 -7.88 21.06 -20.68
CA LEU A 8 -6.68 20.22 -20.54
C LEU A 8 -6.90 18.78 -21.01
N ASP A 9 -8.08 18.22 -20.74
CA ASP A 9 -8.46 16.87 -21.19
C ASP A 9 -8.61 16.74 -22.71
N HIS A 10 -8.56 17.84 -23.49
CA HIS A 10 -8.60 17.82 -24.95
C HIS A 10 -7.23 18.17 -25.58
N ARG A 11 -6.22 18.49 -24.77
CA ARG A 11 -4.87 18.82 -25.27
C ARG A 11 -4.08 17.55 -25.56
N SER A 12 -3.13 17.67 -26.49
CA SER A 12 -2.16 16.61 -26.77
C SER A 12 -1.18 16.43 -25.61
N ASP A 13 -0.62 15.23 -25.47
CA ASP A 13 0.33 14.93 -24.40
C ASP A 13 1.58 15.82 -24.46
N ALA A 14 2.04 16.17 -25.67
CA ALA A 14 3.13 17.12 -25.87
C ALA A 14 2.78 18.54 -25.38
N ALA A 15 1.55 19.00 -25.60
CA ALA A 15 1.09 20.28 -25.08
C ALA A 15 0.99 20.27 -23.55
N LEU A 16 0.45 19.19 -22.96
CA LEU A 16 0.39 19.00 -21.51
C LEU A 16 1.78 18.93 -20.87
N ALA A 17 2.73 18.26 -21.51
CA ALA A 17 4.11 18.19 -21.02
C ALA A 17 4.80 19.55 -20.98
N ARG A 18 4.57 20.41 -21.99
CA ARG A 18 5.05 21.81 -21.97
C ARG A 18 4.40 22.62 -20.86
N LEU A 19 3.08 22.50 -20.70
CA LEU A 19 2.34 23.18 -19.64
C LEU A 19 2.85 22.77 -18.26
N ALA A 20 3.14 21.48 -18.06
CA ALA A 20 3.67 20.98 -16.79
C ALA A 20 5.03 21.56 -16.39
N ARG A 21 5.84 22.04 -17.33
CA ARG A 21 7.20 22.56 -17.07
C ARG A 21 7.27 24.06 -16.81
N ALA A 22 6.42 24.84 -17.47
CA ALA A 22 6.67 26.28 -17.67
C ALA A 22 5.43 27.14 -17.44
N THR A 23 4.51 26.73 -16.57
CA THR A 23 3.28 27.48 -16.30
C THR A 23 2.93 27.51 -14.81
N ARG A 24 1.81 28.14 -14.48
CA ARG A 24 1.25 28.18 -13.13
C ARG A 24 1.17 26.77 -12.48
N PRO A 25 1.47 26.63 -11.18
CA PRO A 25 1.51 25.33 -10.51
C PRO A 25 0.21 24.52 -10.53
N ASP A 26 -0.94 25.18 -10.59
CA ASP A 26 -2.26 24.53 -10.70
C ASP A 26 -2.42 23.82 -12.04
N VAL A 27 -2.16 24.51 -13.14
CA VAL A 27 -2.21 23.93 -14.49
C VAL A 27 -1.14 22.87 -14.68
N ALA A 28 0.05 23.05 -14.08
CA ALA A 28 1.10 22.05 -14.13
C ALA A 28 0.69 20.73 -13.44
N ARG A 29 0.11 20.82 -12.24
CA ARG A 29 -0.39 19.65 -11.51
C ARG A 29 -1.53 18.95 -12.24
N GLU A 30 -2.47 19.70 -12.81
CA GLU A 30 -3.57 19.08 -13.57
C GLU A 30 -3.08 18.46 -14.88
N SER A 31 -2.17 19.12 -15.59
CA SER A 31 -1.55 18.55 -16.79
C SER A 31 -0.87 17.21 -16.49
N LEU A 32 -0.14 17.14 -15.37
CA LEU A 32 0.48 15.90 -14.90
C LEU A 32 -0.56 14.85 -14.49
N ALA A 33 -1.70 15.26 -13.91
CA ALA A 33 -2.79 14.35 -13.58
C ALA A 33 -3.47 13.77 -14.82
N VAL A 34 -3.71 14.57 -15.85
CA VAL A 34 -4.26 14.13 -17.15
C VAL A 34 -3.33 13.12 -17.80
N LEU A 35 -2.03 13.43 -17.90
CA LEU A 35 -1.01 12.52 -18.46
C LEU A 35 -0.96 11.19 -17.69
N ALA A 36 -1.08 11.22 -16.37
CA ALA A 36 -1.13 10.02 -15.53
C ALA A 36 -2.45 9.23 -15.63
N ARG A 37 -3.57 9.87 -16.02
CA ARG A 37 -4.82 9.16 -16.31
C ARG A 37 -4.77 8.43 -17.66
N ARG A 38 -4.03 8.99 -18.62
CA ARG A 38 -3.85 8.47 -19.98
C ARG A 38 -2.69 7.47 -20.12
N ASP A 39 -1.94 7.24 -19.05
CA ASP A 39 -0.72 6.43 -19.05
C ASP A 39 0.25 6.88 -20.18
N ALA A 40 0.39 8.21 -20.33
CA ALA A 40 1.14 8.83 -21.41
C ALA A 40 2.64 8.44 -21.39
N GLY A 41 3.19 8.04 -22.53
CA GLY A 41 4.59 7.58 -22.62
C GLY A 41 5.64 8.62 -22.21
N THR A 42 5.33 9.92 -22.29
CA THR A 42 6.21 11.01 -21.85
C THR A 42 6.24 11.20 -20.33
N LEU A 43 5.29 10.60 -19.60
CA LEU A 43 5.08 10.82 -18.17
C LEU A 43 6.29 10.46 -17.29
N PRO A 44 7.00 9.33 -17.51
CA PRO A 44 8.15 8.97 -16.68
C PRO A 44 9.29 9.99 -16.81
N ALA A 45 9.66 10.37 -18.04
CA ALA A 45 10.70 11.37 -18.27
C ALA A 45 10.33 12.74 -17.70
N LEU A 46 9.11 13.20 -17.97
CA LEU A 46 8.61 14.47 -17.43
C LEU A 46 8.63 14.49 -15.90
N SER A 47 8.18 13.42 -15.25
CA SER A 47 8.08 13.39 -13.78
C SER A 47 9.47 13.37 -13.10
N ARG A 48 10.47 12.73 -13.72
CA ARG A 48 11.86 12.79 -13.24
C ARG A 48 12.43 14.21 -13.31
N ASP A 49 12.17 14.92 -14.39
CA ASP A 49 12.62 16.31 -14.49
C ASP A 49 11.90 17.22 -13.50
N LEU A 50 10.59 17.04 -13.33
CA LEU A 50 9.78 17.87 -12.45
C LEU A 50 10.10 17.67 -10.97
N VAL A 51 10.37 16.43 -10.52
CA VAL A 51 10.66 16.16 -9.10
C VAL A 51 11.95 16.84 -8.65
N LEU A 52 12.92 17.02 -9.54
CA LEU A 52 14.21 17.65 -9.26
C LEU A 52 14.23 19.16 -9.53
N GLY A 53 13.54 19.61 -10.59
CA GLY A 53 13.77 20.94 -11.16
C GLY A 53 12.58 21.91 -11.09
N HIS A 54 11.38 21.50 -10.69
CA HIS A 54 10.24 22.41 -10.69
C HIS A 54 10.26 23.36 -9.48
N ALA A 55 10.05 24.66 -9.71
CA ALA A 55 10.11 25.69 -8.67
C ALA A 55 9.06 25.49 -7.56
N ASP A 56 7.84 25.11 -7.92
CA ASP A 56 6.75 24.83 -6.97
C ASP A 56 6.85 23.43 -6.34
N GLU A 57 6.87 23.38 -5.01
CA GLU A 57 6.98 22.14 -4.23
C GLU A 57 5.80 21.18 -4.41
N ARG A 58 4.59 21.68 -4.69
CA ARG A 58 3.40 20.83 -4.88
C ARG A 58 3.47 20.11 -6.22
N VAL A 59 4.09 20.72 -7.23
CA VAL A 59 4.40 20.04 -8.50
C VAL A 59 5.47 18.98 -8.29
N ARG A 60 6.57 19.29 -7.58
CA ARG A 60 7.61 18.29 -7.25
C ARG A 60 7.03 17.10 -6.48
N ALA A 61 6.23 17.37 -5.44
CA ALA A 61 5.55 16.35 -4.65
C ALA A 61 4.59 15.49 -5.49
N ARG A 62 3.87 16.10 -6.46
CA ARG A 62 3.01 15.35 -7.38
C ARG A 62 3.82 14.48 -8.34
N ALA A 63 4.95 14.97 -8.84
CA ALA A 63 5.86 14.20 -9.68
C ALA A 63 6.42 12.99 -8.94
N ALA A 64 6.83 13.14 -7.68
CA ALA A 64 7.23 12.01 -6.82
C ALA A 64 6.12 10.96 -6.67
N VAL A 65 4.86 11.37 -6.49
CA VAL A 65 3.72 10.43 -6.42
C VAL A 65 3.52 9.66 -7.73
N VAL A 66 3.69 10.33 -8.87
CA VAL A 66 3.60 9.67 -10.19
C VAL A 66 4.72 8.64 -10.33
N LEU A 67 5.95 9.03 -10.01
CA LEU A 67 7.12 8.15 -10.01
C LEU A 67 6.93 6.94 -9.07
N GLY A 68 6.32 7.12 -7.90
CA GLY A 68 6.00 6.02 -6.97
C GLY A 68 5.00 4.97 -7.48
N ARG A 69 4.53 5.09 -8.72
CA ARG A 69 3.69 4.12 -9.43
C ARG A 69 4.37 3.53 -10.67
N ILE A 70 5.59 3.96 -10.98
CA ILE A 70 6.33 3.58 -12.18
C ILE A 70 7.61 2.87 -11.73
N PRO A 71 7.66 1.53 -11.75
CA PRO A 71 8.87 0.81 -11.39
C PRO A 71 9.98 1.07 -12.41
N GLY A 72 11.23 0.97 -11.96
CA GLY A 72 12.40 1.04 -12.83
C GLY A 72 13.55 1.86 -12.25
N ARG A 73 14.77 1.50 -12.66
CA ARG A 73 16.00 2.10 -12.13
C ARG A 73 16.06 3.61 -12.30
N ALA A 74 15.69 4.11 -13.48
CA ALA A 74 15.67 5.55 -13.74
C ALA A 74 14.68 6.32 -12.85
N THR A 75 13.59 5.68 -12.42
CA THR A 75 12.66 6.27 -11.45
C THR A 75 13.30 6.34 -10.07
N GLN A 76 13.93 5.25 -9.64
CA GLN A 76 14.64 5.20 -8.37
C GLN A 76 15.75 6.24 -8.30
N ASP A 77 16.63 6.34 -9.30
CA ASP A 77 17.72 7.31 -9.33
C ASP A 77 17.21 8.76 -9.16
N ALA A 78 16.10 9.11 -9.84
CA ALA A 78 15.51 10.43 -9.73
C ALA A 78 14.89 10.70 -8.34
N LEU A 79 14.29 9.68 -7.72
CA LEU A 79 13.76 9.79 -6.36
C LEU A 79 14.88 9.87 -5.31
N GLU A 80 15.95 9.08 -5.47
CA GLU A 80 17.14 9.13 -4.61
C GLU A 80 17.79 10.51 -4.67
N ALA A 81 17.95 11.08 -5.88
CA ALA A 81 18.43 12.46 -6.05
C ALA A 81 17.51 13.49 -5.37
N ALA A 82 16.20 13.25 -5.35
CA ALA A 82 15.22 14.14 -4.72
C ALA A 82 15.18 14.04 -3.18
N LEU A 83 15.92 13.11 -2.55
CA LEU A 83 16.02 13.02 -1.09
C LEU A 83 16.70 14.25 -0.46
N GLY A 84 17.52 14.98 -1.21
CA GLY A 84 18.17 16.22 -0.78
C GLY A 84 17.27 17.47 -0.78
N THR A 85 15.96 17.32 -0.98
CA THR A 85 15.03 18.46 -0.99
C THR A 85 14.91 19.13 0.37
N ASP A 86 14.77 20.46 0.37
CA ASP A 86 14.49 21.31 1.51
C ASP A 86 13.01 21.29 1.98
N SER A 87 12.09 20.81 1.14
CA SER A 87 10.65 20.78 1.44
C SER A 87 10.25 19.48 2.13
N PRO A 88 9.77 19.52 3.39
CA PRO A 88 9.28 18.32 4.08
C PRO A 88 8.10 17.65 3.36
N ALA A 89 7.29 18.44 2.65
CA ALA A 89 6.16 17.93 1.88
C ALA A 89 6.62 17.11 0.67
N VAL A 90 7.68 17.56 -0.03
CA VAL A 90 8.30 16.81 -1.13
C VAL A 90 9.01 15.57 -0.60
N LEU A 91 9.84 15.73 0.44
CA LEU A 91 10.59 14.63 1.06
C LEU A 91 9.67 13.48 1.45
N ARG A 92 8.54 13.79 2.09
CA ARG A 92 7.51 12.80 2.44
C ARG A 92 7.03 11.99 1.23
N ARG A 93 6.77 12.64 0.10
CA ARG A 93 6.32 11.95 -1.13
C ARG A 93 7.43 11.14 -1.78
N VAL A 94 8.66 11.64 -1.76
CA VAL A 94 9.84 10.94 -2.29
C VAL A 94 10.11 9.66 -1.51
N VAL A 95 10.14 9.75 -0.18
CA VAL A 95 10.33 8.58 0.72
C VAL A 95 9.26 7.53 0.50
N GLY A 96 7.97 7.94 0.50
CA GLY A 96 6.87 7.01 0.23
C GLY A 96 6.92 6.39 -1.17
N ALA A 97 7.37 7.14 -2.18
CA ALA A 97 7.56 6.63 -3.53
C ALA A 97 8.69 5.59 -3.59
N LEU A 98 9.85 5.86 -2.98
CA LEU A 98 10.96 4.91 -2.89
C LEU A 98 10.55 3.60 -2.21
N GLY A 99 9.76 3.64 -1.13
CA GLY A 99 9.24 2.41 -0.52
C GLY A 99 8.43 1.54 -1.50
N ARG A 100 7.66 2.18 -2.40
CA ARG A 100 6.78 1.49 -3.36
C ARG A 100 7.52 0.92 -4.57
N VAL A 101 8.52 1.63 -5.10
CA VAL A 101 9.17 1.25 -6.37
C VAL A 101 10.65 0.89 -6.24
N GLY A 102 11.29 1.22 -5.13
CA GLY A 102 12.71 0.99 -4.91
C GLY A 102 13.09 -0.49 -4.84
N ASP A 103 14.34 -0.76 -5.17
CA ASP A 103 15.04 -2.01 -4.94
C ASP A 103 15.75 -2.04 -3.57
N ALA A 104 16.61 -3.04 -3.35
CA ALA A 104 17.40 -3.14 -2.11
C ALA A 104 18.37 -1.96 -1.91
N GLY A 105 18.89 -1.34 -2.98
CA GLY A 105 19.78 -0.18 -2.88
C GLY A 105 19.06 1.09 -2.39
N ALA A 106 17.76 1.22 -2.70
CA ALA A 106 16.94 2.31 -2.17
C ALA A 106 16.85 2.28 -0.63
N LEU A 107 16.94 1.09 -0.03
CA LEU A 107 16.95 0.94 1.43
C LEU A 107 18.18 1.63 2.04
N GLU A 108 19.36 1.42 1.46
CA GLU A 108 20.59 2.07 1.91
C GLU A 108 20.51 3.60 1.82
N ALA A 109 19.91 4.13 0.75
CA ALA A 109 19.69 5.55 0.58
C ALA A 109 18.75 6.10 1.68
N LEU A 110 17.68 5.38 1.98
CA LEU A 110 16.75 5.74 3.05
C LEU A 110 17.38 5.64 4.44
N ASP A 111 18.28 4.68 4.68
CA ASP A 111 18.95 4.47 5.98
C ASP A 111 19.83 5.65 6.40
N ARG A 112 20.38 6.38 5.45
CA ARG A 112 21.21 7.58 5.70
C ARG A 112 20.41 8.80 6.15
N LEU A 113 19.07 8.77 6.11
CA LEU A 113 18.22 9.89 6.49
C LEU A 113 18.04 9.96 8.02
N PRO A 114 18.51 11.04 8.69
CA PRO A 114 18.41 11.18 10.14
C PRO A 114 17.06 11.79 10.55
N LEU A 115 15.96 11.12 10.19
CA LEU A 115 14.61 11.62 10.48
C LEU A 115 14.06 11.05 11.78
N ASP A 116 13.52 11.94 12.63
CA ASP A 116 12.83 11.54 13.85
C ASP A 116 11.57 10.70 13.51
N PRO A 117 11.48 9.45 14.00
CA PRO A 117 10.34 8.58 13.74
C PRO A 117 8.99 9.09 14.25
N ALA A 118 8.96 10.05 15.19
CA ALA A 118 7.72 10.67 15.66
C ALA A 118 7.12 11.64 14.62
N THR A 119 7.92 12.15 13.69
CA THR A 119 7.45 13.08 12.66
C THR A 119 6.62 12.36 11.59
N PRO A 120 5.72 13.07 10.88
CA PRO A 120 4.96 12.47 9.79
C PRO A 120 5.84 11.87 8.68
N VAL A 121 7.02 12.43 8.41
CA VAL A 121 7.97 11.90 7.41
C VAL A 121 8.80 10.74 7.95
N GLY A 122 9.16 10.74 9.23
CA GLY A 122 9.85 9.63 9.87
C GLY A 122 9.00 8.36 9.94
N ARG A 123 7.68 8.49 10.12
CA ARG A 123 6.74 7.36 10.00
C ARG A 123 6.70 6.79 8.59
N ASP A 124 6.63 7.66 7.57
CA ASP A 124 6.66 7.23 6.16
C ASP A 124 8.02 6.59 5.81
N LEU A 125 9.12 7.08 6.38
CA LEU A 125 10.46 6.51 6.24
C LEU A 125 10.52 5.09 6.80
N ARG A 126 10.05 4.90 8.04
CA ARG A 126 9.97 3.58 8.66
C ARG A 126 9.16 2.63 7.77
N MET A 127 7.98 3.06 7.33
CA MET A 127 7.12 2.26 6.47
C MET A 127 7.78 1.93 5.13
N ALA A 128 8.48 2.88 4.50
CA ALA A 128 9.20 2.65 3.25
C ALA A 128 10.31 1.60 3.43
N ARG A 129 11.12 1.69 4.49
CA ARG A 129 12.16 0.71 4.82
C ARG A 129 11.56 -0.67 5.08
N THR A 130 10.44 -0.73 5.81
CA THR A 130 9.70 -1.98 6.03
C THR A 130 9.20 -2.58 4.72
N LEU A 131 8.57 -1.79 3.87
CA LEU A 131 8.06 -2.29 2.61
C LEU A 131 9.17 -2.84 1.71
N LEU A 132 10.33 -2.17 1.64
CA LEU A 132 11.51 -2.67 0.92
C LEU A 132 12.04 -3.97 1.53
N SER A 133 12.12 -4.04 2.86
CA SER A 133 12.59 -5.23 3.58
C SER A 133 11.75 -6.46 3.23
N TYR A 134 10.42 -6.36 3.33
CA TYR A 134 9.53 -7.48 2.99
C TYR A 134 9.44 -7.74 1.48
N ARG A 135 9.58 -6.74 0.61
CA ARG A 135 9.56 -6.99 -0.86
C ARG A 135 10.80 -7.75 -1.33
N HIS A 136 11.94 -7.52 -0.68
CA HIS A 136 13.24 -8.01 -1.12
C HIS A 136 13.86 -9.06 -0.21
N GLY A 137 13.13 -9.57 0.80
CA GLY A 137 13.64 -10.63 1.68
C GLY A 137 14.71 -10.19 2.68
N LEU A 138 14.74 -8.91 3.06
CA LEU A 138 15.78 -8.33 3.92
C LEU A 138 15.32 -8.26 5.37
N GLU A 139 16.23 -8.54 6.31
CA GLU A 139 15.96 -8.50 7.76
C GLU A 139 16.27 -7.14 8.41
N ALA A 140 16.39 -6.08 7.60
CA ALA A 140 16.87 -4.77 8.06
C ALA A 140 15.82 -3.94 8.82
N ALA A 141 14.56 -3.88 8.35
CA ALA A 141 13.52 -3.04 8.94
C ALA A 141 12.17 -3.77 9.04
N LEU A 142 12.09 -4.77 9.92
CA LEU A 142 10.89 -5.58 10.07
C LEU A 142 9.78 -4.87 10.85
N VAL A 143 8.55 -5.39 10.74
CA VAL A 143 7.42 -4.91 11.56
C VAL A 143 7.78 -5.13 13.03
N GLU A 144 7.69 -4.07 13.83
CA GLU A 144 7.80 -4.15 15.28
C GLU A 144 6.53 -4.79 15.85
N PRO A 145 6.63 -5.94 16.54
CA PRO A 145 5.47 -6.55 17.19
C PRO A 145 4.93 -5.61 18.26
N LEU A 146 3.66 -5.23 18.14
CA LEU A 146 2.97 -4.43 19.14
C LEU A 146 1.90 -5.27 19.84
N PRO A 147 1.61 -5.03 21.13
CA PRO A 147 0.50 -5.69 21.79
C PRO A 147 -0.79 -5.50 21.00
N THR A 148 -1.44 -6.62 20.68
CA THR A 148 -2.74 -6.69 20.01
C THR A 148 -3.78 -7.25 20.95
N THR A 149 -5.01 -6.77 20.84
CA THR A 149 -6.14 -7.43 21.49
C THR A 149 -6.46 -8.68 20.68
N SER A 150 -6.34 -9.86 21.29
CA SER A 150 -6.79 -11.11 20.65
C SER A 150 -8.32 -11.14 20.62
N TYR A 151 -8.87 -11.57 19.49
CA TYR A 151 -10.29 -11.77 19.33
C TYR A 151 -10.75 -12.96 20.18
N ALA A 152 -11.38 -12.66 21.32
CA ALA A 152 -11.92 -13.66 22.26
C ALA A 152 -13.44 -13.87 22.15
N ALA A 153 -14.12 -13.19 21.21
CA ALA A 153 -15.59 -13.15 21.19
C ALA A 153 -16.20 -14.37 20.48
N GLU A 154 -17.10 -15.07 21.16
CA GLU A 154 -17.91 -16.17 20.60
C GLU A 154 -18.95 -15.71 19.56
N ARG A 155 -19.09 -14.39 19.33
CA ARG A 155 -20.10 -13.81 18.43
C ARG A 155 -19.48 -12.75 17.51
N GLY A 156 -19.67 -12.91 16.21
CA GLY A 156 -19.26 -11.97 15.17
C GLY A 156 -20.13 -12.10 13.94
N ARG A 157 -20.03 -11.13 13.02
CA ARG A 157 -20.65 -11.24 11.69
C ARG A 157 -19.68 -11.95 10.76
N THR A 158 -20.19 -12.85 9.94
CA THR A 158 -19.39 -13.53 8.92
C THR A 158 -18.89 -12.54 7.86
N ILE A 159 -17.62 -12.68 7.48
CA ILE A 159 -17.04 -12.05 6.30
C ILE A 159 -17.22 -13.03 5.14
N GLU A 160 -17.87 -12.60 4.06
CA GLU A 160 -18.21 -13.46 2.94
C GLU A 160 -17.10 -13.45 1.89
N TRP A 161 -16.54 -14.61 1.52
CA TRP A 161 -15.39 -14.74 0.59
C TRP A 161 -15.74 -15.26 -0.81
N ALA A 162 -17.03 -15.32 -1.16
CA ALA A 162 -17.52 -15.87 -2.42
C ALA A 162 -18.14 -14.82 -3.37
N ARG A 163 -18.58 -13.68 -2.80
CA ARG A 163 -19.15 -12.55 -3.55
C ARG A 163 -18.28 -11.33 -3.28
N GLY A 164 -17.74 -10.75 -4.34
CA GLY A 164 -17.10 -9.44 -4.27
C GLY A 164 -18.13 -8.33 -4.27
N GLY A 165 -17.66 -7.09 -4.32
CA GLY A 165 -18.54 -5.96 -4.61
C GLY A 165 -19.03 -5.94 -6.05
N SER A 166 -19.43 -4.76 -6.52
CA SER A 166 -20.08 -4.60 -7.82
C SER A 166 -19.15 -4.90 -9.01
N MET A 167 -17.84 -4.86 -8.78
CA MET A 167 -16.83 -4.88 -9.84
C MET A 167 -16.27 -6.29 -10.15
N PRO A 168 -15.92 -6.56 -11.42
CA PRO A 168 -15.31 -7.82 -11.82
C PRO A 168 -13.84 -7.91 -11.35
N LYS A 169 -13.32 -9.14 -11.21
CA LYS A 169 -11.91 -9.36 -10.80
C LYS A 169 -10.88 -8.61 -11.63
N ARG A 170 -11.11 -8.43 -12.93
CA ARG A 170 -10.21 -7.64 -13.82
C ARG A 170 -10.03 -6.19 -13.36
N ALA A 171 -11.07 -5.57 -12.79
CA ALA A 171 -11.00 -4.20 -12.27
C ALA A 171 -10.21 -4.15 -10.95
N ILE A 172 -10.31 -5.20 -10.14
CA ILE A 172 -9.46 -5.38 -8.95
C ILE A 172 -8.00 -5.49 -9.37
N VAL A 173 -7.67 -6.35 -10.34
CA VAL A 173 -6.30 -6.52 -10.85
C VAL A 173 -5.74 -5.19 -11.37
N ALA A 174 -6.46 -4.48 -12.24
CA ALA A 174 -6.02 -3.19 -12.77
C ALA A 174 -5.79 -2.13 -11.67
N SER A 175 -6.59 -2.17 -10.60
CA SER A 175 -6.40 -1.33 -9.42
C SER A 175 -5.17 -1.76 -8.60
N ALA A 176 -4.97 -3.07 -8.44
CA ALA A 176 -3.86 -3.65 -7.71
C ALA A 176 -2.53 -3.34 -8.38
N GLU A 177 -2.39 -3.54 -9.69
CA GLU A 177 -1.17 -3.22 -10.46
C GLU A 177 -0.76 -1.76 -10.32
N ARG A 178 -1.74 -0.85 -10.30
CA ARG A 178 -1.50 0.59 -10.10
C ARG A 178 -1.10 0.92 -8.66
N GLU A 179 -1.65 0.21 -7.68
CA GLU A 179 -1.37 0.47 -6.27
C GLU A 179 -0.15 -0.31 -5.74
N LEU A 180 0.26 -1.38 -6.40
CA LEU A 180 1.28 -2.32 -5.92
C LEU A 180 2.32 -2.60 -7.04
N PRO A 181 3.09 -1.60 -7.49
CA PRO A 181 4.00 -1.73 -8.65
C PRO A 181 5.12 -2.77 -8.47
N GLY A 182 5.31 -3.32 -7.27
CA GLY A 182 6.27 -4.37 -6.96
C GLY A 182 5.65 -5.74 -6.65
N LEU A 183 4.35 -5.94 -6.93
CA LEU A 183 3.63 -7.18 -6.67
C LEU A 183 3.00 -7.70 -7.97
N ALA A 184 3.29 -8.94 -8.35
CA ALA A 184 2.61 -9.57 -9.47
C ALA A 184 1.19 -9.96 -9.03
N VAL A 185 0.16 -9.55 -9.77
CA VAL A 185 -1.24 -9.87 -9.44
C VAL A 185 -1.94 -10.44 -10.66
N ALA A 186 -2.71 -11.50 -10.47
CA ALA A 186 -3.51 -12.13 -11.52
C ALA A 186 -4.94 -12.33 -11.04
N THR A 187 -5.88 -12.56 -11.97
CA THR A 187 -7.29 -12.83 -11.60
C THR A 187 -7.47 -14.05 -10.71
N SER A 188 -6.55 -15.03 -10.80
CA SER A 188 -6.51 -16.22 -9.95
C SER A 188 -5.98 -15.94 -8.53
N SER A 189 -5.18 -14.89 -8.33
CA SER A 189 -4.63 -14.51 -7.01
C SER A 189 -5.46 -13.45 -6.28
N VAL A 190 -6.61 -13.07 -6.86
CA VAL A 190 -7.55 -12.13 -6.26
C VAL A 190 -8.75 -12.88 -5.67
N HIS A 191 -9.01 -12.61 -4.40
CA HIS A 191 -10.08 -13.21 -3.59
C HIS A 191 -10.99 -12.10 -3.05
N PRO A 192 -12.11 -11.83 -3.74
CA PRO A 192 -13.08 -10.82 -3.30
C PRO A 192 -13.76 -11.22 -2.00
N TYR A 193 -14.07 -10.25 -1.16
CA TYR A 193 -14.83 -10.46 0.06
C TYR A 193 -15.76 -9.29 0.39
N VAL A 194 -16.76 -9.53 1.23
CA VAL A 194 -17.63 -8.50 1.80
C VAL A 194 -17.55 -8.56 3.33
N CYS A 195 -17.10 -7.45 3.94
CA CYS A 195 -17.06 -7.30 5.39
C CYS A 195 -18.08 -6.25 5.82
N SER A 196 -19.10 -6.66 6.57
CA SER A 196 -20.17 -5.77 7.06
C SER A 196 -20.78 -4.89 5.95
N GLY A 197 -21.07 -5.47 4.78
CA GLY A 197 -21.64 -4.76 3.63
C GLY A 197 -20.63 -3.91 2.83
N HIS A 198 -19.36 -3.89 3.21
CA HIS A 198 -18.33 -3.13 2.51
C HIS A 198 -17.45 -4.08 1.69
N PRO A 199 -17.51 -4.01 0.36
CA PRO A 199 -16.72 -4.89 -0.50
C PRO A 199 -15.23 -4.56 -0.47
N GLY A 200 -14.43 -5.60 -0.58
CA GLY A 200 -12.98 -5.57 -0.65
C GLY A 200 -12.44 -6.77 -1.41
N ALA A 201 -11.13 -6.84 -1.52
CA ALA A 201 -10.45 -7.98 -2.09
C ALA A 201 -9.11 -8.21 -1.41
N LEU A 202 -8.77 -9.47 -1.19
CA LEU A 202 -7.40 -9.89 -0.91
C LEU A 202 -6.72 -10.17 -2.26
N ALA A 203 -5.67 -9.41 -2.58
CA ALA A 203 -4.80 -9.66 -3.72
C ALA A 203 -3.49 -10.27 -3.22
N LEU A 204 -3.26 -11.53 -3.55
CA LEU A 204 -2.01 -12.23 -3.24
C LEU A 204 -1.02 -12.10 -4.40
N ASP A 205 0.27 -12.15 -4.08
CA ASP A 205 1.34 -12.28 -5.07
C ASP A 205 1.10 -13.53 -5.93
N ALA A 206 0.96 -13.34 -7.23
CA ALA A 206 0.78 -14.42 -8.19
C ALA A 206 1.98 -15.37 -8.20
N GLY A 207 3.17 -14.89 -7.81
CA GLY A 207 4.38 -15.69 -7.66
C GLY A 207 4.36 -16.70 -6.51
N LEU A 208 3.37 -16.64 -5.60
CA LEU A 208 3.21 -17.66 -4.56
C LEU A 208 2.78 -19.01 -5.14
N ARG A 209 2.07 -19.02 -6.26
CA ARG A 209 1.64 -20.23 -6.93
C ARG A 209 2.85 -20.93 -7.56
N GLY A 210 3.04 -22.20 -7.22
CA GLY A 210 4.18 -23.04 -7.64
C GLY A 210 5.45 -22.85 -6.80
N SER A 211 5.44 -21.96 -5.80
CA SER A 211 6.58 -21.75 -4.90
C SER A 211 6.53 -22.72 -3.73
N ALA A 212 7.68 -23.25 -3.29
CA ALA A 212 7.76 -24.03 -2.06
C ALA A 212 7.43 -23.15 -0.84
N PRO A 213 6.56 -23.57 0.10
CA PRO A 213 6.19 -22.78 1.28
C PRO A 213 7.37 -22.31 2.13
N GLU A 214 8.43 -23.13 2.23
CA GLU A 214 9.66 -22.79 2.94
C GLU A 214 10.36 -21.61 2.27
N THR A 215 10.29 -21.50 0.94
CA THR A 215 10.81 -20.34 0.20
C THR A 215 9.87 -19.13 0.31
N VAL A 216 8.56 -19.35 0.44
CA VAL A 216 7.58 -18.27 0.60
C VAL A 216 7.72 -17.60 1.96
N LEU A 217 7.84 -18.38 3.02
CA LEU A 217 7.83 -17.87 4.38
C LEU A 217 9.22 -17.78 4.99
N GLY A 218 10.24 -18.46 4.46
CA GLY A 218 11.59 -18.56 5.04
C GLY A 218 12.39 -17.27 5.16
N ALA A 219 11.87 -16.17 4.60
CA ALA A 219 12.42 -14.82 4.74
C ALA A 219 11.25 -13.82 4.85
N PRO A 220 11.49 -12.58 5.32
CA PRO A 220 10.49 -11.52 5.30
C PRO A 220 9.91 -11.32 3.89
N ARG A 221 8.59 -11.45 3.74
CA ARG A 221 7.93 -11.39 2.43
C ARG A 221 6.67 -10.53 2.41
N LEU A 222 6.52 -9.72 1.35
CA LEU A 222 5.25 -9.12 0.97
C LEU A 222 4.41 -10.19 0.24
N LEU A 223 3.43 -10.76 0.93
CA LEU A 223 2.56 -11.82 0.38
C LEU A 223 1.42 -11.27 -0.47
N GLY A 224 1.02 -10.02 -0.24
CA GLY A 224 -0.15 -9.45 -0.90
C GLY A 224 -0.65 -8.16 -0.27
N ALA A 225 -1.91 -7.83 -0.51
CA ALA A 225 -2.57 -6.67 0.05
C ALA A 225 -4.08 -6.84 0.15
N ILE A 226 -4.67 -6.10 1.08
CA ILE A 226 -6.11 -5.85 1.17
C ILE A 226 -6.43 -4.58 0.39
N LEU A 227 -7.42 -4.70 -0.50
CA LEU A 227 -7.93 -3.63 -1.33
C LEU A 227 -9.39 -3.35 -0.97
N ARG A 228 -9.81 -2.08 -1.02
CA ARG A 228 -11.16 -1.64 -0.69
C ARG A 228 -11.80 -0.94 -1.87
N GLU A 229 -13.04 -1.32 -2.18
CA GLU A 229 -13.83 -0.69 -3.23
C GLU A 229 -14.18 0.75 -2.85
N ARG A 230 -14.02 1.67 -3.79
CA ARG A 230 -14.36 3.08 -3.63
C ARG A 230 -15.63 3.38 -4.41
N VAL A 231 -16.67 3.76 -3.68
CA VAL A 231 -18.03 3.99 -4.19
C VAL A 231 -18.07 4.99 -5.35
N CYS A 232 -17.22 6.03 -5.32
CA CYS A 232 -17.28 7.14 -6.29
C CYS A 232 -16.31 7.02 -7.47
N SER A 233 -15.42 6.03 -7.51
CA SER A 233 -14.33 5.99 -8.50
C SER A 233 -14.23 4.69 -9.28
N GLU A 234 -15.14 3.74 -9.09
CA GLU A 234 -15.15 2.43 -9.74
C GLU A 234 -13.75 1.77 -9.71
N ARG A 235 -13.06 1.94 -8.58
CA ARG A 235 -11.69 1.49 -8.37
C ARG A 235 -11.55 0.90 -6.99
N TYR A 236 -10.57 0.02 -6.85
CA TYR A 236 -10.07 -0.39 -5.55
C TYR A 236 -8.88 0.48 -5.15
N SER A 237 -8.73 0.71 -3.86
CA SER A 237 -7.52 1.32 -3.30
C SER A 237 -6.91 0.42 -2.25
N LEU A 238 -5.59 0.50 -2.11
CA LEU A 238 -4.86 -0.14 -1.03
C LEU A 238 -5.39 0.27 0.35
N ASP A 239 -5.68 -0.73 1.19
CA ASP A 239 -6.07 -0.56 2.59
C ASP A 239 -4.95 -1.03 3.52
N ALA A 240 -4.39 -2.22 3.27
CA ALA A 240 -3.26 -2.75 4.04
C ALA A 240 -2.39 -3.67 3.19
N TYR A 241 -1.09 -3.71 3.47
CA TYR A 241 -0.17 -4.73 2.99
C TYR A 241 -0.27 -5.98 3.86
N LEU A 242 -0.15 -7.15 3.24
CA LEU A 242 -0.04 -8.44 3.89
C LEU A 242 1.43 -8.87 3.90
N LEU A 243 2.05 -8.84 5.07
CA LEU A 243 3.46 -9.12 5.28
C LEU A 243 3.62 -10.40 6.10
N ALA A 244 4.66 -11.19 5.86
CA ALA A 244 4.97 -12.37 6.66
C ALA A 244 6.48 -12.53 6.90
N ASP A 245 6.85 -13.13 8.02
CA ASP A 245 8.24 -13.46 8.36
C ASP A 245 8.30 -14.66 9.33
N GLN A 246 9.49 -15.23 9.54
CA GLN A 246 9.69 -16.45 10.35
C GLN A 246 9.78 -16.23 11.86
N ARG A 247 9.71 -15.00 12.37
CA ARG A 247 9.87 -14.77 13.81
C ARG A 247 8.79 -15.54 14.56
N ASP A 248 9.08 -16.02 15.77
CA ASP A 248 8.14 -16.76 16.61
C ASP A 248 7.44 -17.96 15.93
N GLY A 249 8.09 -18.62 14.97
CA GLY A 249 7.54 -19.79 14.27
C GLY A 249 6.59 -19.46 13.11
N GLY A 250 6.56 -18.20 12.66
CA GLY A 250 5.79 -17.75 11.50
C GLY A 250 4.73 -16.72 11.86
N ARG A 251 4.92 -15.48 11.39
CA ARG A 251 4.01 -14.36 11.62
C ARG A 251 3.43 -13.85 10.32
N VAL A 252 2.21 -13.35 10.43
CA VAL A 252 1.55 -12.56 9.38
C VAL A 252 1.08 -11.23 9.97
N TRP A 253 1.20 -10.16 9.19
CA TRP A 253 0.91 -8.79 9.59
C TRP A 253 0.06 -8.11 8.52
N LEU A 254 -0.96 -7.38 8.96
CA LEU A 254 -1.66 -6.41 8.11
C LEU A 254 -1.25 -5.01 8.53
N VAL A 255 -0.52 -4.33 7.66
CA VAL A 255 0.05 -2.99 7.92
C VAL A 255 -0.50 -1.99 6.93
N ARG A 256 -1.04 -0.87 7.41
CA ARG A 256 -1.55 0.22 6.56
C ARG A 256 -0.41 0.96 5.84
N PRO A 257 -0.69 1.66 4.75
CA PRO A 257 0.29 2.50 4.05
C PRO A 257 0.96 3.58 4.92
N ASP A 258 0.38 3.94 6.06
CA ASP A 258 0.94 4.88 7.02
C ASP A 258 1.84 4.23 8.10
N GLY A 259 2.10 2.92 7.99
CA GLY A 259 2.88 2.13 8.93
C GLY A 259 2.10 1.57 10.11
N THR A 260 0.79 1.82 10.21
CA THR A 260 -0.02 1.31 11.32
C THR A 260 -0.24 -0.20 11.19
N LEU A 261 0.25 -0.97 12.16
CA LEU A 261 -0.12 -2.39 12.33
C LEU A 261 -1.59 -2.48 12.75
N VAL A 262 -2.42 -3.14 11.94
CA VAL A 262 -3.87 -3.27 12.18
C VAL A 262 -4.22 -4.66 12.69
N HIS A 263 -3.67 -5.71 12.06
CA HIS A 263 -3.89 -7.08 12.48
C HIS A 263 -2.58 -7.86 12.48
N SER A 264 -2.52 -8.86 13.35
CA SER A 264 -1.41 -9.82 13.41
C SER A 264 -1.95 -11.23 13.54
N GLY A 265 -1.16 -12.18 13.09
CA GLY A 265 -1.48 -13.58 13.15
C GLY A 265 -0.25 -14.46 13.13
N THR A 266 -0.50 -15.75 13.03
CA THR A 266 0.51 -16.79 12.89
C THR A 266 0.30 -17.59 11.61
N THR A 267 1.36 -18.24 11.17
CA THR A 267 1.36 -19.14 10.02
C THR A 267 2.05 -20.44 10.38
N SER A 268 1.62 -21.55 9.77
CA SER A 268 2.32 -22.83 9.83
C SER A 268 2.34 -23.48 8.44
N VAL A 269 3.30 -24.38 8.23
CA VAL A 269 3.51 -25.06 6.95
C VAL A 269 3.34 -26.56 7.14
N ASP A 270 2.58 -27.19 6.25
CA ASP A 270 2.45 -28.65 6.12
C ASP A 270 2.43 -29.02 4.63
N GLY A 271 3.52 -29.63 4.14
CA GLY A 271 3.72 -29.90 2.72
C GLY A 271 3.58 -28.62 1.89
N PRO A 272 2.76 -28.59 0.82
CA PRO A 272 2.54 -27.38 0.00
C PRO A 272 1.56 -26.37 0.62
N VAL A 273 1.00 -26.67 1.80
CA VAL A 273 -0.09 -25.89 2.40
C VAL A 273 0.45 -24.98 3.50
N VAL A 274 0.14 -23.68 3.36
CA VAL A 274 0.34 -22.68 4.41
C VAL A 274 -1.00 -22.50 5.15
N SER A 275 -1.03 -22.85 6.42
CA SER A 275 -2.16 -22.52 7.29
C SER A 275 -1.92 -21.17 7.97
N PHE A 276 -2.98 -20.39 8.19
CA PHE A 276 -2.87 -19.09 8.85
C PHE A 276 -4.02 -18.86 9.82
N VAL A 277 -3.71 -18.11 10.88
CA VAL A 277 -4.68 -17.61 11.87
C VAL A 277 -4.39 -16.14 12.09
N VAL A 278 -5.33 -15.25 11.76
CA VAL A 278 -5.28 -13.82 12.04
C VAL A 278 -6.33 -13.52 13.10
N ASP A 279 -5.89 -13.25 14.33
CA ASP A 279 -6.77 -13.05 15.49
C ASP A 279 -6.36 -11.86 16.36
N GLY A 280 -5.16 -11.31 16.17
CA GLY A 280 -4.68 -10.10 16.83
C GLY A 280 -5.17 -8.86 16.09
N SER A 281 -5.71 -7.88 16.83
CA SER A 281 -6.16 -6.60 16.27
C SER A 281 -5.68 -5.39 17.09
N ARG A 282 -5.33 -4.31 16.39
CA ARG A 282 -4.89 -3.02 16.95
C ARG A 282 -5.50 -1.87 16.16
N ALA A 283 -6.83 -1.87 16.04
CA ALA A 283 -7.57 -0.78 15.42
C ALA A 283 -8.31 0.02 16.51
N PRO A 284 -7.93 1.28 16.80
CA PRO A 284 -8.61 2.10 17.82
C PRO A 284 -10.12 2.27 17.56
N TYR A 285 -10.54 2.12 16.30
CA TYR A 285 -11.92 2.30 15.84
C TYR A 285 -12.41 1.16 14.93
N GLY A 286 -11.60 0.10 14.77
CA GLY A 286 -11.95 -1.05 13.93
C GLY A 286 -12.37 -2.23 14.78
N SER A 287 -13.42 -2.93 14.35
CA SER A 287 -13.81 -4.19 14.97
C SER A 287 -12.67 -5.21 14.82
N PRO A 288 -12.25 -5.88 15.91
CA PRO A 288 -11.31 -6.98 15.79
C PRO A 288 -11.88 -8.08 14.89
N VAL A 289 -10.99 -8.76 14.16
CA VAL A 289 -11.35 -9.84 13.23
C VAL A 289 -10.68 -11.13 13.65
N ARG A 290 -11.30 -12.25 13.29
CA ARG A 290 -10.71 -13.58 13.31
C ARG A 290 -10.85 -14.20 11.94
N VAL A 291 -9.73 -14.50 11.29
CA VAL A 291 -9.71 -15.16 9.98
C VAL A 291 -8.76 -16.34 10.05
N THR A 292 -9.27 -17.53 9.77
CA THR A 292 -8.47 -18.75 9.67
C THR A 292 -8.64 -19.35 8.30
N GLY A 293 -7.60 -19.98 7.79
CA GLY A 293 -7.64 -20.59 6.48
C GLY A 293 -6.33 -21.21 6.07
N ARG A 294 -6.32 -21.65 4.81
CA ARG A 294 -5.22 -22.36 4.18
C ARG A 294 -4.99 -21.84 2.77
N TYR A 295 -3.73 -21.70 2.41
CA TYR A 295 -3.29 -21.41 1.05
C TYR A 295 -2.42 -22.55 0.55
N ASP A 296 -2.88 -23.24 -0.48
CA ASP A 296 -2.08 -24.25 -1.18
C ASP A 296 -1.20 -23.56 -2.21
N THR A 297 0.10 -23.53 -1.94
CA THR A 297 1.09 -22.90 -2.83
C THR A 297 1.24 -23.65 -4.15
N GLY A 298 1.02 -24.97 -4.20
CA GLY A 298 1.10 -25.75 -5.43
C GLY A 298 -0.03 -25.41 -6.40
N THR A 299 -1.27 -25.32 -5.89
CA THR A 299 -2.46 -25.03 -6.73
C THR A 299 -2.79 -23.54 -6.81
N GLY A 300 -2.32 -22.73 -5.88
CA GLY A 300 -2.71 -21.33 -5.68
C GLY A 300 -4.11 -21.17 -5.06
N ARG A 301 -4.66 -22.24 -4.47
CA ARG A 301 -6.02 -22.25 -3.92
C ARG A 301 -6.02 -21.70 -2.49
N LEU A 302 -6.78 -20.62 -2.28
CA LEU A 302 -7.14 -20.12 -0.95
C LEU A 302 -8.44 -20.76 -0.48
N VAL A 303 -8.42 -21.31 0.73
CA VAL A 303 -9.60 -21.77 1.47
C VAL A 303 -9.66 -20.98 2.77
N VAL A 304 -10.79 -20.32 3.02
CA VAL A 304 -11.03 -19.61 4.28
C VAL A 304 -12.00 -20.46 5.10
N ASP A 305 -11.49 -21.00 6.20
CA ASP A 305 -12.22 -21.93 7.06
C ASP A 305 -13.14 -21.15 8.03
N GLU A 306 -12.68 -20.02 8.56
CA GLU A 306 -13.45 -19.11 9.40
C GLU A 306 -13.11 -17.65 9.06
N ALA A 307 -14.10 -16.76 8.99
CA ALA A 307 -13.87 -15.33 8.88
C ALA A 307 -14.97 -14.54 9.58
N LEU A 308 -14.62 -13.93 10.72
CA LEU A 308 -15.52 -13.21 11.60
C LEU A 308 -15.01 -11.79 11.85
N VAL A 309 -15.93 -10.84 11.91
CA VAL A 309 -15.68 -9.48 12.41
C VAL A 309 -16.54 -9.24 13.65
N ALA A 310 -15.94 -8.67 14.70
CA ALA A 310 -16.68 -8.35 15.92
C ALA A 310 -17.83 -7.39 15.60
N SER A 311 -19.00 -7.66 16.17
CA SER A 311 -20.04 -6.64 16.23
C SER A 311 -19.53 -5.45 17.03
N PRO A 312 -19.77 -4.20 16.61
CA PRO A 312 -19.44 -3.03 17.42
C PRO A 312 -20.06 -3.23 18.79
N SER A 313 -19.25 -3.21 19.86
CA SER A 313 -19.81 -3.32 21.19
C SER A 313 -20.71 -2.09 21.39
N THR A 314 -21.95 -2.29 21.82
CA THR A 314 -22.87 -1.19 22.19
C THR A 314 -22.28 -0.28 23.28
N ARG A 315 -21.18 -0.69 23.94
CA ARG A 315 -20.39 0.11 24.88
C ARG A 315 -19.35 1.03 24.23
N ALA A 316 -18.83 0.74 23.04
CA ALA A 316 -17.84 1.60 22.37
C ALA A 316 -18.42 2.95 21.88
N VAL A 317 -19.75 3.05 21.78
CA VAL A 317 -20.45 4.33 21.49
C VAL A 317 -20.38 5.31 22.67
N ARG A 318 -19.89 4.89 23.85
CA ARG A 318 -19.69 5.73 25.04
C ARG A 318 -18.21 5.90 25.43
N ALA A 319 -17.29 5.86 24.47
CA ALA A 319 -15.93 6.33 24.75
C ALA A 319 -15.92 7.86 24.76
N THR A 320 -16.01 8.45 25.95
CA THR A 320 -15.74 9.88 26.16
C THR A 320 -14.36 10.21 25.58
N PRO A 321 -14.20 11.26 24.76
CA PRO A 321 -12.89 11.63 24.25
C PRO A 321 -11.92 11.88 25.42
N PRO A 322 -10.64 11.48 25.31
CA PRO A 322 -9.66 11.77 26.34
C PRO A 322 -9.60 13.28 26.57
N ALA A 323 -9.59 13.69 27.84
CA ALA A 323 -9.54 15.09 28.21
C ALA A 323 -8.38 15.79 27.49
N LEU A 324 -8.69 16.88 26.80
CA LEU A 324 -7.70 17.78 26.24
C LEU A 324 -6.75 18.18 27.37
N ARG A 325 -5.45 17.88 27.21
CA ARG A 325 -4.43 18.42 28.12
C ARG A 325 -4.51 19.95 28.04
N PRO A 326 -4.53 20.66 29.18
CA PRO A 326 -4.46 22.11 29.16
C PRO A 326 -3.13 22.51 28.53
N VAL A 327 -3.21 23.46 27.60
CA VAL A 327 -2.05 24.16 27.05
C VAL A 327 -1.49 25.01 28.19
N GLY A 328 -0.31 24.64 28.66
CA GLY A 328 0.54 25.47 29.52
C GLY A 328 1.78 25.88 28.72
#